data_AF-A0A812PP51-F1
#
_entry.id   AF-A0A812PP51-F1
#
_cell.length_a   1.000
_cell.length_b   1.000
_cell.length_c   1.000
_cell.angle_alpha   90.00
_cell.angle_beta   90.00
_cell.angle_gamma   90.00
#
_symmetry.space_group_name_H-M   'P 1'
#
loop_
_entity.id
_entity.type
_entity.pdbx_description
1 polymer ?
#
loop_
_entity_poly.entity_id
_entity_poly.type
_entity_poly.pdbx_seq_one_letter_code
_entity_poly.pdbx_strand_id
1 'polypeptide(L)'
;MMLWDAILQSDIKSFSQVEEKLMCSTLAECKSLAVRLHIWAPALRESGAAFTLSDFLALAMPPLLSAAGDVLAEGVEVLTQGLIVPLDTPLFWLALHASYLDHFVHLIARVPDSFLKPQESS
;
A
#
# COMPACT_ATOMS: atom_id res chain seq x y z
N MET A 1 -21.47 -8.06 -20.49
CA MET A 1 -21.64 -7.31 -19.24
C MET A 1 -20.33 -6.60 -18.93
N MET A 2 -20.38 -5.34 -18.50
CA MET A 2 -19.18 -4.55 -18.22
C MET A 2 -18.75 -4.74 -16.74
N LEU A 3 -17.46 -4.55 -16.44
CA LEU A 3 -16.89 -4.64 -15.09
C LEU A 3 -17.70 -3.85 -14.03
N TRP A 4 -18.11 -2.64 -14.40
CA TRP A 4 -18.88 -1.75 -13.52
C TRP A 4 -20.26 -2.31 -13.16
N ASP A 5 -20.97 -2.91 -14.13
CA ASP A 5 -22.29 -3.51 -13.89
C ASP A 5 -22.20 -4.69 -12.92
N ALA A 6 -21.14 -5.50 -13.05
CA ALA A 6 -20.88 -6.63 -12.17
C ALA A 6 -20.63 -6.19 -10.72
N ILE A 7 -19.88 -5.10 -10.50
CA ILE A 7 -19.68 -4.51 -9.18
C ILE A 7 -21.01 -4.04 -8.58
N LEU A 8 -21.80 -3.26 -9.35
CA LEU A 8 -23.08 -2.73 -8.88
C LEU A 8 -24.07 -3.84 -8.48
N GLN A 9 -24.03 -4.97 -9.18
CA GLN A 9 -24.90 -6.11 -8.92
C GLN A 9 -24.31 -7.11 -7.91
N SER A 10 -23.10 -6.85 -7.38
CA SER A 10 -22.35 -7.79 -6.55
C SER A 10 -22.15 -9.17 -7.21
N ASP A 11 -22.09 -9.21 -8.54
CA ASP A 11 -21.85 -10.42 -9.32
C ASP A 11 -20.34 -10.67 -9.47
N ILE A 12 -19.77 -11.26 -8.42
CA ILE A 12 -18.33 -11.59 -8.35
C ILE A 12 -17.93 -12.54 -9.49
N LYS A 13 -18.79 -13.48 -9.87
CA LYS A 13 -18.45 -14.46 -10.90
C LYS A 13 -18.22 -13.80 -12.25
N SER A 14 -19.12 -12.90 -12.63
CA SER A 14 -18.97 -12.17 -13.88
C SER A 14 -17.88 -11.11 -13.83
N PHE A 15 -17.64 -10.51 -12.66
CA PHE A 15 -16.48 -9.64 -12.43
C PHE A 15 -15.17 -10.40 -12.72
N SER A 16 -14.95 -11.55 -12.07
CA SER A 16 -13.73 -12.34 -12.23
C SER A 16 -13.48 -12.79 -13.67
N GLN A 17 -14.52 -13.17 -14.42
CA GLN A 17 -14.39 -13.53 -15.84
C GLN A 17 -13.87 -12.40 -16.74
N VAL A 18 -14.14 -11.15 -16.39
CA VAL A 18 -13.62 -9.98 -17.11
C VAL A 18 -12.25 -9.58 -16.55
N GLU A 19 -12.09 -9.62 -15.23
CA GLU A 19 -10.84 -9.35 -14.50
C GLU A 19 -9.68 -10.21 -14.96
N GLU A 20 -9.90 -11.52 -15.14
CA GLU A 20 -8.89 -12.48 -15.60
C GLU A 20 -8.23 -12.08 -16.92
N LYS A 21 -8.95 -11.32 -17.77
CA LYS A 21 -8.43 -10.84 -19.07
C LYS A 21 -7.53 -9.62 -18.93
N LEU A 22 -7.59 -8.92 -17.81
CA LEU A 22 -6.78 -7.75 -17.50
C LEU A 22 -5.52 -8.11 -16.71
N MET A 23 -5.53 -9.28 -16.08
CA MET A 23 -4.41 -9.78 -15.28
C MET A 23 -3.35 -10.43 -16.17
N CYS A 24 -2.08 -10.18 -15.86
CA CYS A 24 -0.99 -10.96 -16.44
C CYS A 24 -1.01 -12.37 -15.86
N SER A 25 -0.93 -13.39 -16.71
CA SER A 25 -0.93 -14.78 -16.24
C SER A 25 0.39 -15.20 -15.61
N THR A 26 1.48 -14.52 -15.99
CA THR A 26 2.83 -14.74 -15.44
C THR A 26 3.57 -13.43 -15.20
N LEU A 27 4.60 -13.47 -14.33
CA LEU A 27 5.47 -12.32 -14.09
C LEU A 27 6.24 -11.90 -15.36
N ALA A 28 6.60 -12.85 -16.23
CA ALA A 28 7.34 -12.56 -17.46
C ALA A 28 6.52 -11.76 -18.48
N GLU A 29 5.19 -11.92 -18.47
CA GLU A 29 4.27 -11.16 -19.32
C GLU A 29 3.93 -9.80 -18.73
N CYS A 30 4.21 -9.58 -17.44
CA CYS A 30 3.78 -8.41 -16.71
C CYS A 30 4.83 -7.30 -16.76
N LYS A 31 4.51 -6.21 -17.47
CA LYS A 31 5.41 -5.05 -17.60
C LYS A 31 5.68 -4.35 -16.27
N SER A 32 4.67 -4.28 -15.41
CA SER A 32 4.74 -3.60 -14.11
C SER A 32 3.61 -4.08 -13.20
N LEU A 33 3.82 -4.02 -11.89
CA LEU A 33 2.77 -4.26 -10.89
C LEU A 33 2.20 -2.92 -10.42
N ALA A 34 0.87 -2.82 -10.40
CA ALA A 34 0.16 -1.66 -9.89
C ALA A 34 0.09 -1.74 -8.36
N VAL A 35 0.96 -1.00 -7.67
CA VAL A 35 1.05 -1.01 -6.20
C VAL A 35 0.98 0.40 -5.67
N ARG A 36 0.18 0.59 -4.62
CA ARG A 36 0.11 1.84 -3.85
C ARG A 36 0.50 1.55 -2.42
N LEU A 37 1.54 2.24 -1.95
CA LEU A 37 1.90 2.26 -0.53
C LEU A 37 1.27 3.48 0.12
N HIS A 38 0.43 3.24 1.10
CA HIS A 38 -0.19 4.25 1.96
C HIS A 38 0.56 4.25 3.28
N ILE A 39 0.91 5.43 3.77
CA ILE A 39 1.65 5.55 5.03
C ILE A 39 0.67 6.15 6.02
N TRP A 40 0.27 5.33 6.99
CA TRP A 40 -0.62 5.76 8.04
C TRP A 40 0.21 6.46 9.12
N ALA A 41 0.03 7.78 9.20
CA ALA A 41 0.54 8.64 10.25
C ALA A 41 -0.66 9.28 10.98
N PRO A 42 -0.63 9.52 12.31
CA PRO A 42 -1.62 10.33 12.99
C PRO A 42 -1.72 11.71 12.37
N ALA A 43 -2.86 12.37 12.61
CA ALA A 43 -3.25 13.62 11.98
C ALA A 43 -2.11 14.65 11.90
N LEU A 44 -1.94 15.21 10.70
CA LEU A 44 -1.04 16.32 10.41
C LEU A 44 -1.42 17.53 11.27
N ARG A 45 -0.75 17.65 12.43
CA ARG A 45 -0.65 18.77 13.38
C ARG A 45 -1.87 19.73 13.49
N GLU A 46 -2.42 19.85 14.69
CA GLU A 46 -3.46 20.83 15.08
C GLU A 46 -3.04 22.31 15.01
N SER A 47 -1.81 22.66 14.57
CA SER A 47 -1.20 23.96 14.85
C SER A 47 -1.61 25.12 13.92
N GLY A 48 -2.60 24.93 13.05
CA GLY A 48 -3.12 25.98 12.15
C GLY A 48 -2.11 26.56 11.14
N ALA A 49 -0.88 26.03 11.11
CA ALA A 49 0.17 26.44 10.19
C ALA A 49 0.03 25.72 8.84
N ALA A 50 0.45 26.38 7.76
CA ALA A 50 0.46 25.77 6.43
C ALA A 50 1.40 24.56 6.43
N PHE A 51 0.85 23.39 6.12
CA PHE A 51 1.59 22.14 5.98
C PHE A 51 1.95 21.93 4.50
N THR A 52 3.24 21.95 4.17
CA THR A 52 3.71 21.88 2.79
C THR A 52 3.91 20.43 2.33
N LEU A 53 4.02 20.23 1.02
CA LEU A 53 4.42 18.92 0.47
C LEU A 53 5.81 18.49 0.97
N SER A 54 6.73 19.44 1.21
CA SER A 54 8.04 19.11 1.77
C SER A 54 7.92 18.59 3.21
N ASP A 55 7.08 19.23 4.02
CA ASP A 55 6.79 18.77 5.39
C ASP A 55 6.12 17.39 5.37
N PHE A 56 5.21 17.17 4.41
CA PHE A 56 4.60 15.87 4.17
C PHE A 56 5.65 14.82 3.80
N LEU A 57 6.51 15.06 2.83
CA LEU A 57 7.50 14.07 2.37
C LEU A 57 8.54 13.76 3.45
N ALA A 58 8.95 14.75 4.25
CA ALA A 58 9.85 14.55 5.39
C ALA A 58 9.21 13.70 6.49
N LEU A 59 7.90 13.83 6.71
CA LEU A 59 7.14 13.04 7.68
C LEU A 59 6.73 11.67 7.14
N ALA A 60 6.33 11.63 5.87
CA ALA A 60 5.65 10.51 5.24
C ALA A 60 6.62 9.50 4.64
N MET A 61 7.93 9.78 4.51
CA MET A 61 8.92 8.79 4.07
C MET A 61 9.89 8.42 5.19
N PRO A 62 9.41 7.95 6.37
CA PRO A 62 10.32 7.47 7.39
C PRO A 62 10.98 6.16 6.91
N PRO A 63 12.16 5.79 7.45
CA PRO A 63 12.83 4.56 7.07
C PRO A 63 11.96 3.36 7.46
N LEU A 64 11.27 2.74 6.49
CA LEU A 64 10.38 1.60 6.75
C LEU A 64 11.14 0.30 7.04
N LEU A 65 12.41 0.25 6.65
CA LEU A 65 13.31 -0.88 6.88
C LEU A 65 14.38 -0.51 7.93
N SER A 66 14.98 -1.54 8.52
CA SER A 66 16.20 -1.42 9.33
C SER A 66 17.32 -0.75 8.53
N ALA A 67 18.36 -0.26 9.21
CA ALA A 67 19.55 0.27 8.53
C ALA A 67 20.24 -0.76 7.62
N ALA A 68 20.06 -2.06 7.87
CA ALA A 68 20.56 -3.15 7.04
C ALA A 68 19.63 -3.48 5.85
N GLY A 69 18.38 -3.00 5.86
CA GLY A 69 17.43 -3.15 4.76
C GLY A 69 16.76 -4.53 4.65
N ASP A 70 16.96 -5.40 5.63
CA ASP A 70 16.56 -6.81 5.63
C ASP A 70 15.26 -7.09 6.40
N VAL A 71 14.92 -6.22 7.35
CA VAL A 71 13.71 -6.31 8.18
C VAL A 71 13.01 -4.95 8.24
N LEU A 72 11.74 -4.96 8.65
CA LEU A 72 11.04 -3.71 8.98
C LEU A 72 11.73 -3.01 10.15
N ALA A 73 11.70 -1.67 10.13
CA ALA A 73 12.11 -0.90 11.28
C ALA A 73 11.23 -1.23 12.50
N GLU A 74 11.77 -1.06 13.71
CA GLU A 74 11.07 -1.44 14.94
C GLU A 74 9.69 -0.76 15.04
N GLY A 75 8.66 -1.58 15.26
CA GLY A 75 7.27 -1.11 15.39
C GLY A 75 6.55 -0.81 14.06
N VAL A 76 7.23 -0.93 12.91
CA VAL A 76 6.59 -0.81 11.60
C VAL A 76 5.90 -2.12 11.24
N GLU A 77 4.67 -2.01 10.72
CA GLU A 77 3.93 -3.12 10.14
C GLU A 77 3.47 -2.77 8.74
N VAL A 78 3.43 -3.76 7.84
CA VAL A 78 2.86 -3.60 6.50
C VAL A 78 1.62 -4.47 6.39
N LEU A 79 0.52 -3.86 5.95
CA LEU A 79 -0.78 -4.49 5.85
C LEU A 79 -1.36 -4.43 4.44
N THR A 80 -2.19 -5.39 4.09
CA THR A 80 -3.12 -5.32 2.96
C THR A 80 -4.41 -6.05 3.31
N GLN A 81 -5.56 -5.60 2.81
CA GLN A 81 -6.87 -6.22 3.12
C GLN A 81 -7.14 -6.39 4.63
N GLY A 82 -6.54 -5.54 5.47
CA GLY A 82 -6.65 -5.62 6.95
C GLY A 82 -5.76 -6.66 7.64
N LEU A 83 -4.86 -7.34 6.91
CA LEU A 83 -3.95 -8.37 7.44
C LEU A 83 -2.49 -7.91 7.36
N ILE A 84 -1.67 -8.32 8.33
CA ILE A 84 -0.20 -8.11 8.30
C ILE A 84 0.41 -9.06 7.27
N VAL A 85 1.28 -8.53 6.40
CA VAL A 85 1.89 -9.28 5.29
C VAL A 85 3.36 -9.58 5.59
N PRO A 86 3.80 -10.86 5.50
CA PRO A 86 5.22 -11.21 5.58
C PRO A 86 6.05 -10.56 4.46
N LEU A 87 7.26 -10.08 4.79
CA LEU A 87 8.13 -9.39 3.83
C LEU A 87 8.62 -10.27 2.67
N ASP A 88 8.67 -11.58 2.87
CA ASP A 88 9.05 -12.56 1.85
C ASP A 88 7.87 -12.95 0.92
N THR A 89 6.68 -12.38 1.13
CA THR A 89 5.53 -12.61 0.26
C THR A 89 5.80 -12.05 -1.14
N PRO A 90 5.70 -12.86 -2.21
CA PRO A 90 5.94 -12.36 -3.56
C PRO A 90 4.91 -11.28 -3.94
N LEU A 91 5.40 -10.12 -4.37
CA LEU A 91 4.53 -9.00 -4.77
C LEU A 91 3.61 -9.35 -5.95
N PHE A 92 4.05 -10.23 -6.85
CA PHE A 92 3.21 -10.77 -7.92
C PHE A 92 2.05 -11.61 -7.40
N TRP A 93 2.27 -12.41 -6.35
CA TRP A 93 1.21 -13.17 -5.69
C TRP A 93 0.17 -12.22 -5.07
N LEU A 94 0.62 -11.14 -4.42
CA LEU A 94 -0.29 -10.11 -3.92
C LEU A 94 -1.07 -9.43 -5.05
N ALA A 95 -0.45 -9.17 -6.19
CA ALA A 95 -1.14 -8.60 -7.35
C ALA A 95 -2.26 -9.52 -7.87
N LEU A 96 -2.04 -10.83 -7.89
CA LEU A 96 -3.03 -11.80 -8.34
C LEU A 96 -4.17 -12.07 -7.35
N HIS A 97 -3.90 -11.93 -6.04
CA HIS A 97 -4.80 -12.45 -5.00
C HIS A 97 -5.28 -11.43 -3.97
N ALA A 98 -4.62 -10.28 -3.88
CA ALA A 98 -4.92 -9.25 -2.88
C ALA A 98 -5.13 -7.86 -3.49
N SER A 99 -5.17 -7.75 -4.82
CA SER A 99 -5.58 -6.52 -5.49
C SER A 99 -7.02 -6.17 -5.14
N TYR A 100 -7.28 -4.87 -5.03
CA TYR A 100 -8.64 -4.35 -4.92
C TYR A 100 -9.33 -4.38 -6.29
N LEU A 101 -10.62 -4.06 -6.32
CA LEU A 101 -11.42 -4.03 -7.55
C LEU A 101 -10.92 -3.00 -8.59
N ASP A 102 -10.01 -2.10 -8.20
CA ASP A 102 -9.32 -1.16 -9.09
C ASP A 102 -7.98 -1.72 -9.66
N HIS A 103 -7.68 -2.99 -9.39
CA HIS A 103 -6.47 -3.71 -9.78
C HIS A 103 -5.17 -3.19 -9.16
N PHE A 104 -5.24 -2.39 -8.10
CA PHE A 104 -4.06 -2.03 -7.32
C PHE A 104 -3.92 -2.94 -6.11
N VAL A 105 -2.69 -3.32 -5.79
CA VAL A 105 -2.33 -3.78 -4.45
C VAL A 105 -2.19 -2.54 -3.57
N HIS A 106 -3.09 -2.39 -2.60
CA HIS A 106 -2.98 -1.35 -1.59
C HIS A 106 -2.24 -1.91 -0.38
N LEU A 107 -1.01 -1.44 -0.16
CA LEU A 107 -0.22 -1.71 1.02
C LEU A 107 -0.34 -0.54 1.99
N ILE A 108 -0.49 -0.81 3.28
CA ILE A 108 -0.53 0.20 4.33
C ILE A 108 0.67 -0.03 5.23
N ALA A 109 1.61 0.91 5.27
CA ALA A 109 2.64 0.94 6.30
C ALA A 109 2.09 1.67 7.52
N ARG A 110 1.90 0.93 8.60
CA ARG A 110 1.60 1.48 9.92
C ARG A 110 2.93 1.79 10.60
N VAL A 111 3.20 3.07 10.82
CA VAL A 111 4.43 3.52 11.49
C VAL A 111 4.13 3.95 12.93
N PRO A 112 5.06 3.74 13.87
CA PRO A 112 4.88 4.19 15.24
C PRO A 112 5.01 5.72 15.35
N ASP A 113 4.33 6.33 16.33
CA ASP A 113 4.34 7.79 16.55
C ASP A 113 5.75 8.36 16.76
N SER A 114 6.69 7.54 17.22
CA SER A 114 8.10 7.90 17.40
C SER A 114 8.79 8.28 16.09
N PHE A 115 8.32 7.76 14.95
CA PHE A 115 8.87 8.06 13.62
C PHE A 115 8.37 9.39 13.07
N LEU A 116 7.38 10.00 13.74
CA LEU A 116 6.65 11.17 13.27
C LEU A 116 6.99 12.44 14.04
N LYS A 117 7.86 12.33 15.06
CA LYS A 117 8.40 13.50 15.74
C LYS A 117 9.50 14.10 14.87
N PRO A 118 9.43 15.40 14.51
CA PRO A 118 10.57 16.05 13.90
C PRO A 118 11.76 15.92 14.86
N GLN A 119 12.91 15.46 14.35
CA GLN A 119 14.13 15.46 15.15
C GLN A 119 14.39 16.91 15.59
N GLU A 120 14.34 17.16 16.90
CA GLU A 120 14.83 18.41 17.45
C GLU A 120 16.33 18.45 17.19
N SER A 121 16.73 19.21 16.17
CA SER A 121 18.12 19.55 15.90
C SER A 121 18.70 20.22 17.15
N SER A 122 19.60 19.50 17.82
CA SER A 122 20.44 20.01 18.92
C SER A 122 21.48 20.99 18.40
#